data_AF-A0A7J0A4U7-F1
#
_entry.id   AF-A0A7J0A4U7-F1
#
_cell.length_a   1.000
_cell.length_b   1.000
_cell.length_c   1.000
_cell.angle_alpha   90.00
_cell.angle_beta   90.00
_cell.angle_gamma   90.00
#
_symmetry.space_group_name_H-M   'P 1'
#
loop_
_entity.id
_entity.type
_entity.pdbx_description
1 polymer ?
#
loop_
_entity_poly.entity_id
_entity_poly.type
_entity_poly.pdbx_seq_one_letter_code
_entity_poly.pdbx_strand_id
1 'polypeptide(L)'
;MKIVISLFFLLLPLMQSCGFVYKQHLTGNYYLIAVDTKDDMDVCYHRQTDDALYIGITGASVYAVGYDDDFILVKAYRALRDSMDISLQRYDKNTTEYYIIPVNNTQEAWEAQENKFRAFSKKDFEVKRKELGVSDDITFKRL
;
A
#
# COMPACT_ATOMS: atom_id res chain seq x y z
N MET A 1 42.67 8.89 -38.18
CA MET A 1 41.68 8.50 -37.16
C MET A 1 41.89 9.36 -35.93
N LYS A 2 40.91 10.19 -35.54
CA LYS A 2 40.85 10.82 -34.22
C LYS A 2 39.47 10.53 -33.68
N ILE A 3 39.38 9.56 -32.78
CA ILE A 3 38.17 9.27 -32.04
C ILE A 3 38.02 10.41 -31.04
N VAL A 4 37.20 11.39 -31.37
CA VAL A 4 36.73 12.38 -30.40
C VAL A 4 35.61 11.68 -29.63
N ILE A 5 35.97 10.94 -28.57
CA ILE A 5 34.98 10.46 -27.60
C ILE A 5 34.39 11.73 -26.97
N SER A 6 33.21 12.10 -27.46
CA SER A 6 32.42 13.20 -26.93
C SER A 6 32.20 12.94 -25.44
N LEU A 7 32.72 13.85 -24.62
CA LEU A 7 32.60 13.86 -23.15
C LEU A 7 31.14 13.98 -22.66
N PHE A 8 30.16 13.87 -23.57
CA PHE A 8 28.73 13.96 -23.33
C PHE A 8 28.14 12.68 -22.72
N PHE A 9 28.82 11.53 -22.87
CA PHE A 9 28.35 10.25 -22.29
C PHE A 9 28.70 10.05 -20.80
N LEU A 10 29.52 10.93 -20.22
CA LEU A 10 30.00 10.80 -18.83
C LEU A 10 29.13 11.52 -17.79
N LEU A 11 28.08 12.23 -18.22
CA LEU A 11 27.18 13.02 -17.36
C LEU A 11 25.81 12.36 -17.12
N LEU A 12 25.63 11.10 -17.51
CA LEU A 12 24.34 10.40 -17.45
C LEU A 12 23.94 9.65 -16.16
N PRO A 13 24.70 9.57 -15.04
CA PRO A 13 24.21 8.82 -13.87
C PRO A 13 23.57 9.65 -12.75
N LEU A 14 23.19 10.92 -12.93
CA LEU A 14 22.69 11.78 -11.83
C LEU A 14 21.16 11.97 -11.75
N MET A 15 20.38 11.18 -12.49
CA MET A 15 18.91 11.19 -12.39
C MET A 15 18.37 9.98 -11.61
N GLN A 16 19.05 9.57 -10.53
CA GLN A 16 18.47 8.65 -9.55
C GLN A 16 17.62 9.49 -8.59
N SER A 17 16.37 9.74 -8.97
CA SER A 17 15.37 10.32 -8.09
C SER A 17 15.16 9.39 -6.88
N CYS A 18 15.14 9.95 -5.67
CA CYS A 18 14.57 9.29 -4.50
C CYS A 18 13.06 9.12 -4.75
N GLY A 19 12.66 7.98 -5.30
CA GLY A 19 11.28 7.67 -5.66
C GLY A 19 10.87 6.28 -5.18
N PHE A 20 9.58 5.99 -5.21
CA PHE A 20 9.04 4.68 -4.85
C PHE A 20 9.35 3.65 -5.94
N VAL A 21 9.80 2.45 -5.54
CA VAL A 21 9.94 1.31 -6.46
C VAL A 21 8.59 0.88 -7.05
N TYR A 22 7.49 1.17 -6.34
CA TYR A 22 6.14 1.00 -6.87
C TYR A 22 5.22 2.13 -6.44
N LYS A 23 4.43 2.64 -7.40
CA LYS A 23 3.33 3.58 -7.15
C LYS A 23 2.18 3.27 -8.09
N GLN A 24 1.00 3.01 -7.52
CA GLN A 24 -0.24 2.88 -8.29
C GLN A 24 -1.36 3.63 -7.55
N HIS A 25 -2.09 4.48 -8.26
CA HIS A 25 -3.33 5.06 -7.73
C HIS A 25 -4.42 3.99 -7.67
N LEU A 26 -5.14 3.93 -6.55
CA LEU A 26 -6.29 3.03 -6.39
C LEU A 26 -7.58 3.78 -6.72
N THR A 27 -8.01 4.63 -5.80
CA THR A 27 -9.22 5.44 -5.87
C THR A 27 -9.05 6.64 -4.94
N GLY A 28 -9.72 7.75 -5.23
CA GLY A 28 -9.68 8.95 -4.39
C GLY A 28 -8.26 9.39 -4.01
N ASN A 29 -8.01 9.52 -2.71
CA ASN A 29 -6.71 9.86 -2.12
C ASN A 29 -5.85 8.64 -1.74
N TYR A 30 -6.15 7.44 -2.25
CA TYR A 30 -5.50 6.19 -1.86
C TYR A 30 -4.62 5.62 -2.97
N TYR A 31 -3.45 5.12 -2.57
CA TYR A 31 -2.41 4.63 -3.46
C TYR A 31 -1.82 3.33 -2.91
N LEU A 32 -1.35 2.46 -3.80
CA LEU A 32 -0.37 1.43 -3.45
C LEU A 32 1.03 2.01 -3.62
N ILE A 33 1.84 1.91 -2.59
CA ILE A 33 3.23 2.40 -2.57
C ILE A 33 4.14 1.30 -2.05
N ALA A 34 5.28 1.09 -2.71
CA ALA A 34 6.38 0.29 -2.17
C ALA A 34 7.67 1.10 -2.27
N VAL A 35 8.38 1.23 -1.15
CA VAL A 35 9.55 2.13 -1.05
C VAL A 35 10.77 1.51 -1.69
N ASP A 36 11.25 0.37 -1.19
CA ASP A 36 12.50 -0.26 -1.64
C ASP A 36 12.25 -1.60 -2.35
N THR A 37 11.28 -2.38 -1.89
CA THR A 37 10.97 -3.72 -2.41
C THR A 37 9.47 -3.96 -2.47
N LYS A 38 9.03 -4.98 -3.21
CA LYS A 38 7.61 -5.39 -3.21
C LYS A 38 7.09 -5.81 -1.82
N ASP A 39 7.96 -6.22 -0.90
CA ASP A 39 7.53 -6.56 0.46
C ASP A 39 7.14 -5.30 1.26
N ASP A 40 7.58 -4.11 0.84
CA ASP A 40 7.21 -2.81 1.43
C ASP A 40 5.85 -2.29 0.94
N MET A 41 5.16 -3.03 0.07
CA MET A 41 3.89 -2.61 -0.52
C MET A 41 2.85 -2.34 0.57
N ASP A 42 2.36 -1.10 0.64
CA ASP A 42 1.32 -0.64 1.56
C ASP A 42 0.21 0.09 0.78
N VAL A 43 -1.00 0.07 1.33
CA VAL A 43 -2.04 1.04 0.97
C VAL A 43 -1.75 2.31 1.75
N CYS A 44 -1.52 3.40 1.03
CA CYS A 44 -1.20 4.70 1.58
C CYS A 44 -2.30 5.71 1.27
N TYR A 45 -2.55 6.61 2.21
CA TYR A 45 -3.34 7.82 2.00
C TYR A 45 -2.41 8.98 1.63
N HIS A 46 -2.81 9.76 0.62
CA HIS A 46 -2.11 10.97 0.21
C HIS A 46 -3.12 12.02 -0.23
N ARG A 47 -3.18 13.12 0.52
CA ARG A 47 -4.05 14.26 0.22
C ARG A 47 -3.54 14.95 -1.04
N GLN A 48 -4.44 15.37 -1.92
CA GLN A 48 -4.10 16.11 -3.15
C GLN A 48 -3.75 17.58 -2.86
N THR A 49 -2.68 17.79 -2.10
CA THR A 49 -2.06 19.09 -1.82
C THR A 49 -0.56 18.95 -2.04
N ASP A 50 0.10 19.96 -2.62
CA ASP A 50 1.45 19.85 -3.18
C ASP A 50 2.53 19.28 -2.23
N ASP A 51 2.36 19.41 -0.90
CA ASP A 51 3.34 18.98 0.10
C ASP A 51 2.90 17.77 0.96
N ALA A 52 1.79 17.10 0.64
CA ALA A 52 1.28 16.01 1.49
C ALA A 52 2.18 14.76 1.43
N LEU A 53 2.42 14.13 2.58
CA LEU A 53 3.12 12.85 2.64
C LEU A 53 2.19 11.69 2.28
N TYR A 54 2.79 10.58 1.85
CA TYR A 54 2.10 9.28 1.76
C TYR A 54 2.14 8.65 3.14
N ILE A 55 0.97 8.42 3.74
CA ILE A 55 0.85 7.82 5.06
C ILE A 55 0.33 6.39 4.92
N GLY A 56 1.11 5.42 5.40
CA GLY A 56 0.77 3.99 5.35
C GLY A 56 -0.39 3.63 6.27
N ILE A 57 -1.30 2.78 5.76
CA ILE A 57 -2.53 2.35 6.44
C ILE A 57 -2.41 0.91 6.90
N THR A 58 -1.85 0.00 6.10
CA THR A 58 -1.90 -1.45 6.35
C THR A 58 -0.58 -2.04 6.88
N GLY A 59 0.52 -1.28 6.88
CA GLY A 59 1.76 -1.69 7.53
C GLY A 59 2.63 -2.65 6.72
N ALA A 60 2.56 -2.51 5.39
CA ALA A 60 3.31 -3.24 4.35
C ALA A 60 2.87 -4.69 4.06
N SER A 61 3.60 -5.36 3.15
CA SER A 61 3.35 -6.73 2.65
C SER A 61 1.98 -6.97 2.01
N VAL A 62 1.39 -5.93 1.43
CA VAL A 62 0.17 -6.04 0.64
C VAL A 62 0.47 -6.81 -0.66
N TYR A 63 -0.26 -7.91 -0.88
CA TYR A 63 -0.06 -8.76 -2.05
C TYR A 63 -1.30 -8.89 -2.94
N ALA A 64 -2.46 -8.41 -2.47
CA ALA A 64 -3.66 -8.30 -3.29
C ALA A 64 -4.59 -7.20 -2.79
N VAL A 65 -5.23 -6.52 -3.74
CA VAL A 65 -6.26 -5.49 -3.46
C VAL A 65 -7.47 -5.66 -4.37
N GLY A 66 -8.64 -5.23 -3.92
CA GLY A 66 -9.82 -4.99 -4.75
C GLY A 66 -10.47 -3.70 -4.27
N TYR A 67 -11.00 -2.87 -5.16
CA TYR A 67 -11.58 -1.60 -4.76
C TYR A 67 -12.64 -1.12 -5.74
N ASP A 68 -13.49 -0.21 -5.26
CA ASP A 68 -14.37 0.66 -6.03
C ASP A 68 -14.22 2.10 -5.49
N ASP A 69 -15.22 2.94 -5.69
CA ASP A 69 -15.19 4.34 -5.22
C ASP A 69 -15.49 4.49 -3.72
N ASP A 70 -16.03 3.45 -3.07
CA ASP A 70 -16.51 3.50 -1.69
C ASP A 70 -15.62 2.69 -0.74
N PHE A 71 -14.99 1.61 -1.20
CA PHE A 71 -14.21 0.70 -0.38
C PHE A 71 -12.94 0.18 -1.05
N ILE A 72 -11.93 -0.08 -0.22
CA ILE A 72 -10.72 -0.80 -0.59
C ILE A 72 -10.59 -2.04 0.30
N LEU A 73 -10.50 -3.20 -0.34
CA LEU A 73 -10.25 -4.50 0.26
C LEU A 73 -8.78 -4.85 0.09
N VAL A 74 -8.14 -5.27 1.17
CA VAL A 74 -6.69 -5.58 1.16
C VAL A 74 -6.42 -6.96 1.73
N LYS A 75 -5.47 -7.67 1.12
CA LYS A 75 -4.79 -8.82 1.72
C LYS A 75 -3.32 -8.50 1.89
N ALA A 76 -2.84 -8.69 3.11
CA ALA A 76 -1.44 -8.56 3.46
C ALA A 76 -0.94 -9.80 4.19
N TYR A 77 0.37 -10.07 4.12
CA TYR A 77 0.98 -11.08 4.97
C TYR A 77 1.23 -10.53 6.37
N ARG A 78 1.00 -11.36 7.39
CA ARG A 78 1.18 -10.95 8.78
C ARG A 78 2.65 -10.67 9.07
N ALA A 79 2.94 -9.48 9.60
CA ALA A 79 4.27 -9.18 10.12
C ALA A 79 4.61 -10.10 11.31
N LEU A 80 5.79 -10.72 11.25
CA LEU A 80 6.41 -11.40 12.37
C LEU A 80 6.79 -10.37 13.42
N ARG A 81 6.58 -10.74 14.68
CA ARG A 81 6.84 -9.87 15.83
C ARG A 81 7.83 -10.52 16.78
N ASP A 82 8.65 -9.71 17.40
CA ASP A 82 9.55 -10.16 18.46
C ASP A 82 8.81 -10.34 19.80
N SER A 83 9.56 -10.71 20.84
CA SER A 83 9.02 -10.88 22.19
C SER A 83 8.49 -9.58 22.83
N MET A 84 8.83 -8.43 22.25
CA MET A 84 8.38 -7.09 22.68
C MET A 84 7.23 -6.56 21.80
N ASP A 85 6.64 -7.42 20.95
CA ASP A 85 5.57 -7.07 20.02
C ASP A 85 5.99 -6.04 18.94
N ILE A 86 7.29 -5.95 18.64
CA ILE A 86 7.82 -5.07 17.59
C ILE A 86 7.87 -5.82 16.26
N SER A 87 7.42 -5.18 15.18
CA SER A 87 7.46 -5.74 13.83
C SER A 87 8.91 -5.93 13.35
N LEU A 88 9.23 -7.14 12.88
CA LEU A 88 10.56 -7.48 12.37
C LEU A 88 10.75 -7.19 10.87
N GLN A 89 9.77 -6.55 10.21
CA GLN A 89 9.74 -6.36 8.75
C GLN A 89 10.00 -7.67 7.96
N ARG A 90 9.54 -8.78 8.54
CA ARG A 90 9.51 -10.11 7.94
C ARG A 90 8.09 -10.62 8.07
N TYR A 91 7.62 -11.36 7.09
CA TYR A 91 6.19 -11.68 6.99
C TYR A 91 5.95 -13.18 6.94
N ASP A 92 4.98 -13.66 7.71
CA ASP A 92 4.47 -15.02 7.61
C ASP A 92 3.56 -15.14 6.39
N LYS A 93 4.11 -15.73 5.32
CA LYS A 93 3.39 -15.91 4.05
C LYS A 93 2.26 -16.95 4.11
N ASN A 94 2.13 -17.66 5.23
CA ASN A 94 1.03 -18.61 5.46
C ASN A 94 -0.20 -17.96 6.12
N THR A 95 -0.03 -16.78 6.72
CA THR A 95 -1.10 -16.06 7.42
C THR A 95 -1.48 -14.81 6.66
N THR A 96 -2.75 -14.74 6.24
CA THR A 96 -3.32 -13.56 5.57
C THR A 96 -4.08 -12.72 6.57
N GLU A 97 -3.74 -11.43 6.63
CA GLU A 97 -4.55 -10.40 7.25
C GLU A 97 -5.40 -9.71 6.18
N TYR A 98 -6.62 -9.39 6.58
CA TYR A 98 -7.62 -8.76 5.72
C TYR A 98 -7.92 -7.37 6.24
N TYR A 99 -8.06 -6.42 5.32
CA TYR A 99 -8.52 -5.07 5.65
C TYR A 99 -9.73 -4.66 4.79
N ILE A 100 -10.61 -3.89 5.40
CA ILE A 100 -11.67 -3.13 4.72
C ILE A 100 -11.43 -1.66 5.07
N ILE A 101 -11.19 -0.83 4.07
CA ILE A 101 -10.88 0.59 4.21
C ILE A 101 -11.99 1.37 3.51
N PRO A 102 -12.87 2.08 4.24
CA PRO A 102 -13.81 3.02 3.64
C PRO A 102 -13.05 4.18 2.97
N VAL A 103 -13.45 4.54 1.76
CA VAL A 103 -12.87 5.67 1.03
C VAL A 103 -13.38 6.97 1.63
N ASN A 104 -12.48 7.77 2.19
CA ASN A 104 -12.78 9.10 2.70
C ASN A 104 -11.71 10.08 2.25
N ASN A 105 -12.07 10.97 1.33
CA ASN A 105 -11.15 11.95 0.73
C ASN A 105 -11.05 13.26 1.51
N THR A 106 -11.81 13.41 2.59
CA THR A 106 -11.86 14.66 3.38
C THR A 106 -11.11 14.55 4.71
N GLN A 107 -10.68 13.35 5.08
CA GLN A 107 -9.99 13.09 6.34
C GLN A 107 -8.54 13.60 6.33
N GLU A 108 -8.04 13.89 7.53
CA GLU A 108 -6.62 14.12 7.74
C GLU A 108 -5.82 12.83 7.65
N ALA A 109 -4.52 12.93 7.37
CA ALA A 109 -3.72 11.76 7.06
C ALA A 109 -3.55 10.79 8.26
N TRP A 110 -3.58 11.31 9.49
CA TRP A 110 -3.54 10.49 10.70
C TRP A 110 -4.88 9.76 10.95
N GLU A 111 -6.01 10.38 10.59
CA GLU A 111 -7.34 9.74 10.66
C GLU A 111 -7.44 8.57 9.67
N ALA A 112 -6.79 8.70 8.50
CA ALA A 112 -6.74 7.66 7.49
C ALA A 112 -6.08 6.36 8.00
N GLN A 113 -5.14 6.46 8.94
CA GLN A 113 -4.50 5.29 9.54
C GLN A 113 -5.49 4.49 10.39
N GLU A 114 -6.42 5.16 11.05
CA GLU A 114 -7.41 4.53 11.93
C GLU A 114 -8.71 4.15 11.19
N ASN A 115 -8.97 4.75 10.02
CA ASN A 115 -10.14 4.47 9.18
C ASN A 115 -9.99 3.15 8.42
N LYS A 116 -9.85 2.05 9.15
CA LYS A 116 -9.78 0.69 8.62
C LYS A 116 -10.37 -0.31 9.59
N PHE A 117 -10.97 -1.35 9.04
CA PHE A 117 -11.22 -2.58 9.78
C PHE A 117 -10.14 -3.60 9.45
N ARG A 118 -9.56 -4.24 10.48
CA ARG A 118 -8.59 -5.32 10.35
C ARG A 118 -9.19 -6.63 10.86
N ALA A 119 -9.12 -7.68 10.06
CA ALA A 119 -9.48 -9.04 10.45
C ALA A 119 -8.33 -10.01 10.22
N PHE A 120 -8.12 -10.91 11.18
CA PHE A 120 -7.11 -11.96 11.11
C PHE A 120 -7.60 -13.24 10.44
N SER A 121 -8.89 -13.33 10.14
CA SER A 121 -9.49 -14.50 9.49
C SER A 121 -10.37 -14.09 8.33
N LYS A 122 -10.44 -14.96 7.32
CA LYS A 122 -11.36 -14.77 6.19
C LYS A 122 -12.81 -14.72 6.66
N LYS A 123 -13.17 -15.52 7.67
CA LYS A 123 -14.54 -15.57 8.19
C LYS A 123 -14.97 -14.22 8.76
N ASP A 124 -14.15 -13.63 9.64
CA ASP A 124 -14.46 -12.35 10.28
C ASP A 124 -14.47 -11.21 9.26
N PHE A 125 -13.58 -11.28 8.26
CA PHE A 125 -13.59 -10.38 7.12
C PHE A 125 -14.92 -10.42 6.35
N GLU A 126 -15.40 -11.61 5.96
CA GLU A 126 -16.66 -11.72 5.20
C GLU A 126 -17.88 -11.30 6.03
N VAL A 127 -17.88 -11.56 7.33
CA VAL A 127 -18.92 -11.04 8.25
C VAL A 127 -18.91 -9.53 8.21
N LYS A 128 -17.74 -8.90 8.39
CA LYS A 128 -17.66 -7.45 8.42
C LYS A 128 -17.97 -6.79 7.07
N ARG A 129 -17.53 -7.41 5.97
CA ARG A 129 -17.84 -6.99 4.59
C ARG A 129 -19.35 -6.85 4.41
N LYS A 130 -20.11 -7.86 4.85
CA LYS A 130 -21.57 -7.87 4.78
C LYS A 130 -22.22 -6.83 5.70
N GLU A 131 -21.73 -6.71 6.94
CA GLU A 131 -22.22 -5.68 7.88
C GLU A 131 -22.07 -4.26 7.33
N LEU A 132 -20.97 -3.99 6.63
CA LEU A 132 -20.67 -2.69 6.04
C LEU A 132 -21.34 -2.48 4.66
N GLY A 133 -22.04 -3.49 4.12
CA GLY A 133 -22.69 -3.41 2.81
C GLY A 133 -21.72 -3.35 1.64
N VAL A 134 -20.49 -3.84 1.79
CA VAL A 134 -19.49 -3.83 0.72
C VAL A 134 -19.87 -4.84 -0.36
N SER A 135 -19.93 -4.40 -1.62
CA SER A 135 -20.35 -5.22 -2.76
C SER A 135 -19.49 -6.48 -2.92
N ASP A 136 -20.12 -7.61 -3.25
CA ASP A 136 -19.45 -8.88 -3.58
C ASP A 136 -18.70 -8.83 -4.92
N ASP A 137 -19.00 -7.84 -5.78
CA ASP A 137 -18.36 -7.65 -7.09
C ASP A 137 -16.92 -7.12 -6.97
N ILE A 138 -16.56 -6.54 -5.82
CA ILE A 138 -15.18 -6.16 -5.54
C ILE A 138 -14.36 -7.45 -5.38
N THR A 139 -13.54 -7.74 -6.38
CA THR A 139 -12.68 -8.93 -6.44
C THR A 139 -11.22 -8.57 -6.20
N PHE A 140 -10.51 -9.43 -5.47
CA PHE A 140 -9.07 -9.26 -5.24
C PHE A 140 -8.26 -9.52 -6.51
N LYS A 141 -7.37 -8.58 -6.84
CA LYS A 141 -6.33 -8.71 -7.86
C LYS A 141 -4.97 -8.82 -7.19
N ARG A 142 -4.15 -9.76 -7.65
CA ARG A 142 -2.78 -9.98 -7.13
C ARG A 142 -1.80 -8.96 -7.72
N LEU A 143 -0.82 -8.54 -6.92
CA LEU A 143 0.22 -7.53 -7.25
C LEU A 143 1.57 -8.17 -7.64
#